data_AF-A0A0T5P0L9-F1
#
_entry.id   AF-A0A0T5P0L9-F1
#
_cell.length_a   1.000
_cell.length_b   1.000
_cell.length_c   1.000
_cell.angle_alpha   90.00
_cell.angle_beta   90.00
_cell.angle_gamma   90.00
#
_symmetry.space_group_name_H-M   'P 1'
#
loop_
_entity.id
_entity.type
_entity.pdbx_description
1 polymer ?
#
loop_
_entity_poly.entity_id
_entity_poly.type
_entity_poly.pdbx_seq_one_letter_code
_entity_poly.pdbx_strand_id
1 'polypeptide(L)'
;MALAVAGLWLLRDGPAPAPTPAAEVSSGIERHAFLEGLPLDEGGYALLLHEQVTGDGLRVVRDADALKAAQGQAYYTDNPGAQLKRTLLSVVFLSPPGMPPDGAFVTVLQDKQAVETYRCYRAFCAGNEAFDPPHERDMAGLVEASEPVDLVTENFDHHDAARARMFKLMQDPDVVLIEPPDLPAPGTIVFPARVRLSLPAILLEVDESGHQPVEPFDEAALEARFIAGFTHAFPETDAYRLNPMHVGRLYPSQHGWPVVGKEIDGYLRDTDGELRGLGGIMVIEPSLTVDLTERIVEALQAEDAFAAMPEFAPPEPPFVAERLAEMAEAYLGHPCPECFKIELDVATVDGIRVERLDAPSFLLSYYRILPQ
;
A
#
# COMPACT_ATOMS: atom_id res chain seq x y z
N MET A 1 -31.22 -53.13 37.17
CA MET A 1 -32.65 -53.31 36.86
C MET A 1 -32.87 -52.99 35.40
N ALA A 2 -33.05 -54.02 34.59
CA ALA A 2 -33.56 -53.91 33.23
C ALA A 2 -35.09 -53.98 33.29
N LEU A 3 -35.80 -53.25 32.43
CA LEU A 3 -37.05 -53.70 31.83
C LEU A 3 -37.39 -52.83 30.61
N ALA A 4 -37.57 -53.54 29.50
CA ALA A 4 -38.02 -53.04 28.21
C ALA A 4 -39.52 -52.73 28.24
N VAL A 5 -39.96 -51.83 27.35
CA VAL A 5 -41.29 -51.91 26.74
C VAL A 5 -41.12 -51.66 25.24
N ALA A 6 -41.55 -52.64 24.47
CA ALA A 6 -41.66 -52.63 23.02
C ALA A 6 -43.12 -52.46 22.59
N GLY A 7 -43.29 -51.95 21.36
CA GLY A 7 -44.52 -52.06 20.56
C GLY A 7 -45.42 -50.82 20.63
N LEU A 8 -46.15 -50.42 19.59
CA LEU A 8 -46.32 -50.99 18.26
C LEU A 8 -46.94 -49.89 17.37
N TRP A 9 -46.62 -49.99 16.09
CA TRP A 9 -47.17 -49.25 14.95
C TRP A 9 -48.69 -49.07 14.94
N LEU A 10 -49.14 -47.89 14.50
CA LEU A 10 -50.37 -47.71 13.73
C LEU A 10 -50.07 -46.77 12.55
N LEU A 11 -49.93 -47.38 11.37
CA LEU A 11 -49.99 -46.73 10.06
C LEU A 11 -51.35 -46.04 9.91
N ARG A 12 -51.34 -44.79 9.44
CA ARG A 12 -52.49 -44.18 8.79
C ARG A 12 -52.02 -43.66 7.44
N ASP A 13 -52.44 -44.36 6.39
CA ASP A 13 -52.26 -44.01 4.98
C ASP A 13 -52.84 -42.61 4.72
N GLY A 14 -51.95 -41.63 4.53
CA GLY A 14 -52.26 -40.35 3.90
C GLY A 14 -51.86 -40.39 2.43
N PRO A 15 -52.61 -39.78 1.51
CA PRO A 15 -52.26 -39.77 0.10
C PRO A 15 -50.88 -39.12 -0.10
N ALA A 16 -50.05 -39.74 -0.94
CA ALA A 16 -48.75 -39.21 -1.31
C ALA A 16 -48.90 -37.76 -1.81
N PRO A 17 -48.09 -36.80 -1.34
CA PRO A 17 -48.10 -35.45 -1.89
C PRO A 17 -47.76 -35.54 -3.38
N ALA A 18 -48.58 -34.92 -4.22
CA ALA A 18 -48.32 -34.81 -5.64
C ALA A 18 -46.95 -34.18 -5.87
N PRO A 19 -46.18 -34.62 -6.89
CA PRO A 19 -44.90 -34.00 -7.20
C PRO A 19 -45.14 -32.53 -7.51
N THR A 20 -44.59 -31.66 -6.65
CA THR A 20 -44.49 -30.23 -6.92
C THR A 20 -43.70 -30.07 -8.23
N PRO A 21 -44.15 -29.24 -9.19
CA PRO A 21 -43.35 -29.00 -10.38
C PRO A 21 -41.96 -28.54 -9.93
N ALA A 22 -40.92 -29.21 -10.41
CA ALA A 22 -39.55 -28.79 -10.16
C ALA A 22 -39.45 -27.32 -10.55
N ALA A 23 -39.24 -26.45 -9.57
CA ALA A 23 -38.83 -25.09 -9.84
C ALA A 23 -37.56 -25.19 -10.69
N GLU A 24 -37.57 -24.61 -11.89
CA GLU A 24 -36.36 -24.40 -12.67
C GLU A 24 -35.36 -23.70 -11.75
N VAL A 25 -34.35 -24.45 -11.33
CA VAL A 25 -33.18 -23.88 -10.66
C VAL A 25 -32.50 -23.04 -11.73
N SER A 26 -32.70 -21.72 -11.72
CA SER A 26 -31.87 -20.83 -12.53
C SER A 26 -30.42 -21.19 -12.18
N SER A 27 -29.64 -21.64 -13.15
CA SER A 27 -28.29 -22.18 -12.97
C SER A 27 -27.31 -21.18 -12.32
N GLY A 28 -27.73 -19.94 -12.07
CA GLY A 28 -26.90 -18.85 -11.58
C GLY A 28 -25.88 -18.38 -12.62
N ILE A 29 -26.00 -18.88 -13.85
CA ILE A 29 -25.14 -18.54 -14.97
C ILE A 29 -25.71 -17.32 -15.68
N GLU A 30 -24.90 -16.29 -15.78
CA GLU A 30 -25.18 -15.04 -16.50
C GLU A 30 -24.36 -15.02 -17.79
N ARG A 31 -24.95 -14.55 -18.90
CA ARG A 31 -24.25 -14.35 -20.17
C ARG A 31 -23.92 -12.87 -20.33
N HIS A 32 -22.65 -12.57 -20.58
CA HIS A 32 -22.15 -11.23 -20.81
C HIS A 32 -21.74 -11.08 -22.27
N ALA A 33 -22.51 -10.29 -23.03
CA ALA A 33 -22.21 -9.92 -24.40
C ALA A 33 -21.54 -8.54 -24.43
N PHE A 34 -20.20 -8.53 -24.39
CA PHE A 34 -19.39 -7.32 -24.16
C PHE A 34 -19.28 -6.35 -25.34
N LEU A 35 -19.88 -6.70 -26.49
CA LEU A 35 -20.01 -5.82 -27.66
C LEU A 35 -21.45 -5.34 -27.92
N GLU A 36 -22.41 -5.84 -27.15
CA GLU A 36 -23.83 -5.54 -27.36
C GLU A 36 -24.13 -4.07 -27.01
N GLY A 37 -24.85 -3.38 -27.89
CA GLY A 37 -25.25 -1.99 -27.68
C GLY A 37 -24.16 -0.93 -27.95
N LEU A 38 -22.93 -1.33 -28.29
CA LEU A 38 -21.87 -0.39 -28.67
C LEU A 38 -22.09 0.18 -30.09
N PRO A 39 -21.95 1.49 -30.29
CA PRO A 39 -22.07 2.14 -31.61
C PRO A 39 -20.76 1.96 -32.42
N LEU A 40 -20.44 0.72 -32.80
CA LEU A 40 -19.20 0.38 -33.51
C LEU A 40 -19.05 1.07 -34.87
N ASP A 41 -20.16 1.58 -35.44
CA ASP A 41 -20.18 2.35 -36.69
C ASP A 41 -19.61 3.78 -36.55
N GLU A 42 -19.50 4.31 -35.33
CA GLU A 42 -18.99 5.66 -35.06
C GLU A 42 -17.45 5.73 -35.01
N GLY A 43 -16.77 4.57 -35.04
CA GLY A 43 -15.31 4.46 -34.99
C GLY A 43 -14.73 4.67 -33.59
N GLY A 44 -13.41 4.51 -33.45
CA GLY A 44 -12.68 4.77 -32.20
C GLY A 44 -12.74 3.66 -31.15
N TYR A 45 -13.50 2.58 -31.39
CA TYR A 45 -13.57 1.43 -30.50
C TYR A 45 -12.46 0.41 -30.77
N ALA A 46 -11.94 -0.17 -29.71
CA ALA A 46 -11.05 -1.33 -29.75
C ALA A 46 -11.35 -2.28 -28.58
N LEU A 47 -10.93 -3.53 -28.69
CA LEU A 47 -10.98 -4.49 -27.59
C LEU A 47 -9.58 -4.90 -27.17
N LEU A 48 -9.25 -4.73 -25.90
CA LEU A 48 -8.08 -5.37 -25.29
C LEU A 48 -8.52 -6.73 -24.74
N LEU A 49 -7.99 -7.79 -25.35
CA LEU A 49 -8.16 -9.18 -24.93
C LEU A 49 -7.05 -9.53 -23.94
N HIS A 50 -7.45 -9.97 -22.75
CA HIS A 50 -6.51 -10.32 -21.69
C HIS A 50 -6.03 -11.78 -21.82
N GLU A 51 -4.99 -12.14 -21.08
CA GLU A 51 -4.40 -13.48 -21.10
C GLU A 51 -5.43 -14.59 -20.83
N GLN A 52 -6.47 -14.31 -20.04
CA GLN A 52 -7.58 -15.25 -19.82
C GLN A 52 -8.31 -15.64 -21.11
N VAL A 53 -8.40 -14.73 -22.07
CA VAL A 53 -9.03 -14.95 -23.38
C VAL A 53 -8.06 -15.66 -24.31
N THR A 54 -6.87 -15.11 -24.46
CA THR A 54 -5.92 -15.43 -25.53
C THR A 54 -5.05 -16.65 -25.21
N GLY A 55 -4.77 -16.89 -23.92
CA GLY A 55 -3.83 -17.92 -23.44
C GLY A 55 -2.35 -17.62 -23.72
N ASP A 56 -2.03 -16.51 -24.39
CA ASP A 56 -0.68 -16.16 -24.86
C ASP A 56 -0.44 -14.63 -24.81
N GLY A 57 -0.66 -14.05 -23.63
CA GLY A 57 -0.44 -12.61 -23.38
C GLY A 57 -1.55 -11.68 -23.90
N LEU A 58 -1.32 -10.37 -23.80
CA LEU A 58 -2.33 -9.36 -24.16
C LEU A 58 -2.40 -9.15 -25.67
N ARG A 59 -3.62 -8.97 -26.18
CA ARG A 59 -3.85 -8.72 -27.61
C ARG A 59 -4.93 -7.66 -27.80
N VAL A 60 -4.87 -6.89 -28.89
CA VAL A 60 -5.88 -5.89 -29.24
C VAL A 60 -6.59 -6.24 -30.53
N VAL A 61 -7.91 -6.02 -30.58
CA VAL A 61 -8.68 -5.97 -31.84
C VAL A 61 -9.05 -4.53 -32.14
N ARG A 62 -8.58 -4.02 -33.28
CA ARG A 62 -8.90 -2.66 -33.79
C ARG A 62 -9.65 -2.68 -35.12
N ASP A 63 -9.75 -3.84 -35.75
CA ASP A 63 -10.48 -4.01 -37.01
C ASP A 63 -11.98 -3.83 -36.76
N ALA A 64 -12.53 -2.73 -37.28
CA ALA A 64 -13.93 -2.37 -37.12
C ALA A 64 -14.87 -3.42 -37.75
N ASP A 65 -14.48 -4.05 -38.86
CA ASP A 65 -15.29 -5.08 -39.50
C ASP A 65 -15.32 -6.35 -38.65
N ALA A 66 -14.18 -6.72 -38.05
CA ALA A 66 -14.10 -7.85 -37.12
C ALA A 66 -14.93 -7.60 -35.85
N LEU A 67 -14.84 -6.41 -35.25
CA LEU A 67 -15.64 -6.03 -34.08
C LEU A 67 -17.14 -6.06 -34.40
N LYS A 68 -17.54 -5.55 -35.56
CA LYS A 68 -18.93 -5.55 -36.01
C LYS A 68 -19.46 -6.95 -36.30
N ALA A 69 -18.65 -7.80 -36.93
CA ALA A 69 -19.01 -9.20 -37.18
C ALA A 69 -19.20 -9.99 -35.88
N ALA A 70 -18.40 -9.68 -34.87
CA ALA A 70 -18.49 -10.28 -33.53
C ALA A 70 -19.63 -9.72 -32.68
N GLN A 71 -20.24 -8.58 -33.05
CA GLN A 71 -21.34 -7.98 -32.29
C GLN A 71 -22.56 -8.91 -32.24
N GLY A 72 -23.08 -9.15 -31.02
CA GLY A 72 -24.19 -10.07 -30.77
C GLY A 72 -23.80 -11.57 -30.80
N GLN A 73 -22.57 -11.89 -31.18
CA GLN A 73 -22.03 -13.26 -31.17
C GLN A 73 -20.99 -13.46 -30.08
N ALA A 74 -20.15 -12.47 -29.81
CA ALA A 74 -19.10 -12.58 -28.81
C ALA A 74 -19.68 -12.51 -27.39
N TYR A 75 -19.40 -13.53 -26.57
CA TYR A 75 -19.86 -13.61 -25.19
C TYR A 75 -18.93 -14.45 -24.30
N TYR A 76 -19.09 -14.27 -22.99
CA TYR A 76 -18.72 -15.27 -22.01
C TYR A 76 -19.87 -15.48 -21.02
N THR A 77 -19.88 -16.62 -20.35
CA THR A 77 -20.79 -16.88 -19.25
C THR A 77 -20.06 -16.79 -17.92
N ASP A 78 -20.68 -16.23 -16.89
CA ASP A 78 -20.15 -16.20 -15.52
C ASP A 78 -21.16 -16.78 -14.52
N ASN A 79 -20.71 -17.17 -13.34
CA ASN A 79 -21.57 -17.55 -12.21
C ASN A 79 -21.18 -16.74 -10.95
N PRO A 80 -21.73 -15.52 -10.79
CA PRO A 80 -21.40 -14.65 -9.66
C PRO A 80 -21.69 -15.30 -8.29
N GLY A 81 -22.74 -16.11 -8.21
CA GLY A 81 -23.13 -16.83 -6.99
C GLY A 81 -22.14 -17.91 -6.56
N ALA A 82 -21.49 -18.58 -7.51
CA ALA A 82 -20.42 -19.54 -7.25
C ALA A 82 -19.10 -18.86 -6.88
N GLN A 83 -18.79 -17.71 -7.52
CA GLN A 83 -17.62 -16.89 -7.17
C GLN A 83 -17.67 -16.39 -5.73
N LEU A 84 -18.80 -15.87 -5.26
CA LEU A 84 -18.94 -15.34 -3.89
C LEU A 84 -18.68 -16.42 -2.82
N LYS A 85 -19.23 -17.63 -3.02
CA LYS A 85 -19.01 -18.78 -2.11
C LYS A 85 -17.53 -19.17 -2.02
N ARG A 86 -16.80 -19.10 -3.14
CA ARG A 86 -15.36 -19.38 -3.17
C ARG A 86 -14.51 -18.25 -2.62
N THR A 87 -14.87 -17.01 -2.91
CA THR A 87 -14.20 -15.82 -2.36
C THR A 87 -14.24 -15.87 -0.83
N LEU A 88 -15.41 -16.18 -0.25
CA LEU A 88 -15.58 -16.39 1.19
C LEU A 88 -14.71 -17.54 1.74
N LEU A 89 -14.54 -18.64 0.99
CA LEU A 89 -13.62 -19.72 1.36
C LEU A 89 -12.15 -19.30 1.24
N SER A 90 -11.76 -18.50 0.25
CA SER A 90 -10.38 -18.03 0.05
C SER A 90 -9.95 -16.95 1.06
N VAL A 91 -10.87 -16.08 1.48
CA VAL A 91 -10.64 -15.08 2.54
C VAL A 91 -10.37 -15.74 3.90
N VAL A 92 -10.93 -16.93 4.13
CA VAL A 92 -10.67 -17.73 5.34
C VAL A 92 -9.32 -18.49 5.25
N PHE A 93 -8.76 -18.70 4.06
CA PHE A 93 -7.61 -19.59 3.84
C PHE A 93 -6.52 -19.03 2.88
N LEU A 94 -5.83 -17.92 3.21
CA LEU A 94 -4.46 -17.58 2.71
C LEU A 94 -4.29 -16.61 1.51
N SER A 95 -5.19 -15.68 1.19
CA SER A 95 -4.87 -14.63 0.19
C SER A 95 -4.64 -13.25 0.81
N PRO A 96 -3.59 -12.50 0.43
CA PRO A 96 -3.39 -11.11 0.85
C PRO A 96 -4.60 -10.25 0.46
N PRO A 97 -5.03 -9.30 1.30
CA PRO A 97 -6.11 -8.38 0.96
C PRO A 97 -5.72 -7.53 -0.26
N GLY A 98 -6.54 -7.54 -1.32
CA GLY A 98 -6.43 -6.58 -2.44
C GLY A 98 -6.45 -7.16 -3.85
N MET A 99 -6.28 -8.47 -4.04
CA MET A 99 -6.40 -9.10 -5.37
C MET A 99 -7.72 -9.89 -5.43
N PRO A 100 -8.75 -9.36 -6.11
CA PRO A 100 -9.99 -10.10 -6.22
C PRO A 100 -9.73 -11.32 -7.13
N PRO A 101 -10.41 -12.46 -6.87
CA PRO A 101 -10.09 -13.72 -7.55
C PRO A 101 -10.39 -13.69 -9.07
N ASP A 102 -11.15 -12.70 -9.53
CA ASP A 102 -11.47 -12.40 -10.92
C ASP A 102 -10.40 -11.52 -11.59
N GLY A 103 -9.90 -12.01 -12.74
CA GLY A 103 -8.99 -11.23 -13.59
C GLY A 103 -9.76 -10.52 -14.70
N ALA A 104 -9.13 -9.52 -15.31
CA ALA A 104 -9.68 -8.89 -16.50
C ALA A 104 -9.76 -9.91 -17.64
N PHE A 105 -10.90 -9.96 -18.32
CA PHE A 105 -11.19 -10.86 -19.43
C PHE A 105 -11.13 -10.08 -20.75
N VAL A 106 -11.95 -9.04 -20.87
CA VAL A 106 -11.96 -8.10 -22.02
C VAL A 106 -12.09 -6.68 -21.48
N THR A 107 -11.32 -5.75 -22.05
CA THR A 107 -11.51 -4.31 -21.80
C THR A 107 -11.95 -3.64 -23.10
N VAL A 108 -13.11 -3.00 -23.07
CA VAL A 108 -13.63 -2.16 -24.15
C VAL A 108 -12.94 -0.81 -24.08
N LEU A 109 -12.36 -0.40 -25.20
CA LEU A 109 -11.62 0.84 -25.34
C LEU A 109 -12.35 1.79 -26.28
N GLN A 110 -12.35 3.07 -25.93
CA GLN A 110 -12.74 4.15 -26.83
C GLN A 110 -11.67 5.23 -26.75
N ASP A 111 -11.10 5.63 -27.89
CA ASP A 111 -10.08 6.67 -27.98
C ASP A 111 -8.91 6.47 -26.99
N LYS A 112 -8.44 5.22 -26.86
CA LYS A 112 -7.35 4.78 -25.97
C LYS A 112 -7.63 4.90 -24.48
N GLN A 113 -8.90 4.99 -24.09
CA GLN A 113 -9.36 4.95 -22.72
C GLN A 113 -10.22 3.71 -22.49
N ALA A 114 -10.10 3.10 -21.31
CA ALA A 114 -10.98 2.02 -20.91
C ALA A 114 -12.37 2.57 -20.57
N VAL A 115 -13.38 2.14 -21.33
CA VAL A 115 -14.79 2.48 -21.08
C VAL A 115 -15.42 1.46 -20.16
N GLU A 116 -15.09 0.18 -20.36
CA GLU A 116 -15.62 -0.92 -19.57
C GLU A 116 -14.62 -2.07 -19.50
N THR A 117 -14.47 -2.68 -18.32
CA THR A 117 -13.67 -3.90 -18.15
C THR A 117 -14.55 -5.03 -17.67
N TYR A 118 -14.68 -6.05 -18.49
CA TYR A 118 -15.33 -7.30 -18.17
C TYR A 118 -14.33 -8.19 -17.43
N ARG A 119 -14.70 -8.58 -16.22
CA ARG A 119 -13.89 -9.45 -15.37
C ARG A 119 -14.52 -10.81 -15.26
N CYS A 120 -13.66 -11.80 -15.07
CA CYS A 120 -14.11 -13.15 -14.85
C CYS A 120 -13.07 -13.97 -14.08
N TYR A 121 -13.56 -14.87 -13.24
CA TYR A 121 -12.75 -15.90 -12.63
C TYR A 121 -12.34 -16.94 -13.69
N ARG A 122 -11.04 -17.18 -13.86
CA ARG A 122 -10.49 -18.05 -14.92
C ARG A 122 -11.26 -19.37 -15.09
N ALA A 123 -11.60 -20.05 -14.01
CA ALA A 123 -12.31 -21.34 -14.08
C ALA A 123 -13.75 -21.27 -14.62
N PHE A 124 -14.30 -20.06 -14.78
CA PHE A 124 -15.66 -19.82 -15.25
C PHE A 124 -15.73 -19.18 -16.65
N CYS A 125 -14.60 -18.85 -17.28
CA CYS A 125 -14.57 -18.28 -18.63
C CYS A 125 -13.39 -18.74 -19.49
N ALA A 126 -12.41 -19.46 -18.95
CA ALA A 126 -11.31 -20.03 -19.72
C ALA A 126 -11.71 -21.36 -20.37
N GLY A 127 -12.79 -21.37 -21.16
CA GLY A 127 -13.18 -22.51 -21.99
C GLY A 127 -13.18 -23.86 -21.26
N ASN A 128 -12.68 -24.91 -21.93
CA ASN A 128 -12.82 -26.35 -21.62
C ASN A 128 -12.38 -26.84 -20.20
N GLU A 129 -12.00 -25.96 -19.29
CA GLU A 129 -11.74 -26.26 -17.88
C GLU A 129 -13.08 -26.38 -17.11
N ALA A 130 -13.80 -27.47 -17.34
CA ALA A 130 -15.19 -27.66 -16.91
C ALA A 130 -15.39 -27.65 -15.37
N PHE A 131 -16.15 -26.66 -14.89
CA PHE A 131 -17.08 -26.81 -13.77
C PHE A 131 -18.50 -27.01 -14.32
N ASP A 132 -19.34 -27.71 -13.57
CA ASP A 132 -20.75 -28.00 -13.93
C ASP A 132 -21.65 -26.88 -13.36
N PRO A 133 -22.50 -26.19 -14.15
CA PRO A 133 -22.78 -26.37 -15.59
C PRO A 133 -21.70 -25.78 -16.51
N PRO A 134 -21.62 -26.21 -17.80
CA PRO A 134 -20.54 -25.83 -18.70
C PRO A 134 -20.50 -24.31 -18.88
N HIS A 135 -19.37 -23.75 -18.50
CA HIS A 135 -19.03 -22.36 -18.76
C HIS A 135 -18.60 -22.22 -20.22
N GLU A 136 -19.24 -21.31 -20.94
CA GLU A 136 -19.02 -21.11 -22.36
C GLU A 136 -18.43 -19.73 -22.63
N ARG A 137 -17.60 -19.67 -23.67
CA ARG A 137 -17.23 -18.42 -24.31
C ARG A 137 -17.24 -18.62 -25.81
N ASP A 138 -17.62 -17.58 -26.52
CA ASP A 138 -17.41 -17.46 -27.95
C ASP A 138 -16.78 -16.10 -28.21
N MET A 139 -15.58 -16.10 -28.80
CA MET A 139 -14.88 -14.87 -29.16
C MET A 139 -15.16 -14.47 -30.61
N ALA A 140 -15.96 -15.22 -31.36
CA ALA A 140 -16.42 -14.90 -32.71
C ALA A 140 -15.30 -14.45 -33.67
N GLY A 141 -14.13 -15.09 -33.62
CA GLY A 141 -12.97 -14.77 -34.47
C GLY A 141 -12.10 -13.59 -34.00
N LEU A 142 -12.41 -12.98 -32.84
CA LEU A 142 -11.68 -11.83 -32.31
C LEU A 142 -10.23 -12.15 -31.94
N VAL A 143 -9.93 -13.38 -31.51
CA VAL A 143 -8.54 -13.76 -31.16
C VAL A 143 -7.68 -13.80 -32.42
N GLU A 144 -8.20 -14.34 -33.51
CA GLU A 144 -7.52 -14.44 -34.80
C GLU A 144 -7.35 -13.06 -35.46
N ALA A 145 -8.31 -12.15 -35.27
CA ALA A 145 -8.26 -10.77 -35.76
C ALA A 145 -7.44 -9.81 -34.88
N SER A 146 -6.81 -10.30 -33.81
CA SER A 146 -6.10 -9.46 -32.85
C SER A 146 -4.59 -9.37 -33.10
N GLU A 147 -3.98 -8.28 -32.65
CA GLU A 147 -2.54 -8.00 -32.69
C GLU A 147 -1.94 -8.11 -31.28
N PRO A 148 -0.71 -8.60 -31.10
CA PRO A 148 -0.07 -8.69 -29.79
C PRO A 148 0.29 -7.31 -29.22
N VAL A 149 0.17 -7.18 -27.89
CA VAL A 149 0.35 -5.92 -27.17
C VAL A 149 1.17 -6.13 -25.92
N ASP A 150 2.08 -5.20 -25.62
CA ASP A 150 2.84 -5.15 -24.37
C ASP A 150 2.45 -3.95 -23.51
N LEU A 151 2.50 -4.15 -22.20
CA LEU A 151 2.44 -3.07 -21.21
C LEU A 151 3.82 -2.42 -21.11
N VAL A 152 3.87 -1.11 -21.36
CA VAL A 152 5.06 -0.28 -21.16
C VAL A 152 4.79 0.68 -20.01
N THR A 153 5.67 0.68 -19.03
CA THR A 153 5.65 1.64 -17.92
C THR A 153 6.86 2.54 -18.02
N GLU A 154 6.62 3.84 -18.17
CA GLU A 154 7.63 4.88 -18.16
C GLU A 154 7.58 5.63 -16.81
N ASN A 155 8.76 5.97 -16.28
CA ASN A 155 8.88 6.76 -15.05
C ASN A 155 9.39 8.16 -15.38
N PHE A 156 8.83 9.18 -14.72
CA PHE A 156 9.15 10.58 -14.92
C PHE A 156 9.47 11.26 -13.60
N ASP A 157 10.53 12.06 -13.61
CA ASP A 157 10.90 12.91 -12.46
C ASP A 157 9.96 14.12 -12.31
N HIS A 158 9.16 14.44 -13.35
CA HIS A 158 8.27 15.59 -13.34
C HIS A 158 6.94 15.33 -14.05
N HIS A 159 5.84 15.73 -13.40
CA HIS A 159 4.47 15.54 -13.89
C HIS A 159 4.21 16.18 -15.26
N ASP A 160 4.79 17.34 -15.56
CA ASP A 160 4.66 17.98 -16.89
C ASP A 160 5.29 17.13 -18.01
N ALA A 161 6.39 16.44 -17.73
CA ALA A 161 7.01 15.54 -18.70
C ALA A 161 6.11 14.31 -18.95
N ALA A 162 5.56 13.73 -17.89
CA ALA A 162 4.58 12.65 -17.97
C ALA A 162 3.32 13.08 -18.76
N ARG A 163 2.79 14.29 -18.49
CA ARG A 163 1.63 14.85 -19.20
C ARG A 163 1.95 15.11 -20.68
N ALA A 164 3.10 15.70 -20.98
CA ALA A 164 3.55 15.93 -22.35
C ALA A 164 3.76 14.61 -23.11
N ARG A 165 4.25 13.56 -22.43
CA ARG A 165 4.35 12.20 -23.00
C ARG A 165 2.96 11.62 -23.27
N MET A 166 2.04 11.71 -22.32
CA MET A 166 0.66 11.25 -22.48
C MET A 166 0.01 11.88 -23.72
N PHE A 167 0.16 13.19 -23.92
CA PHE A 167 -0.36 13.86 -25.12
C PHE A 167 0.26 13.35 -26.43
N LYS A 168 1.55 13.00 -26.44
CA LYS A 168 2.19 12.37 -27.62
C LYS A 168 1.65 10.96 -27.86
N LEU A 169 1.50 10.16 -26.81
CA LEU A 169 0.97 8.79 -26.89
C LEU A 169 -0.49 8.77 -27.37
N MET A 170 -1.29 9.79 -27.03
CA MET A 170 -2.65 9.95 -27.57
C MET A 170 -2.67 10.04 -29.10
N GLN A 171 -1.60 10.50 -29.74
CA GLN A 171 -1.49 10.62 -31.20
C GLN A 171 -0.76 9.44 -31.85
N ASP A 172 -0.17 8.54 -31.07
CA ASP A 172 0.62 7.40 -31.55
C ASP A 172 -0.27 6.24 -32.02
N PRO A 173 -0.29 5.85 -33.31
CA PRO A 173 -1.18 4.80 -33.81
C PRO A 173 -0.89 3.41 -33.23
N ASP A 174 0.30 3.19 -32.66
CA ASP A 174 0.70 1.89 -32.09
C ASP A 174 0.32 1.77 -30.61
N VAL A 175 -0.19 2.84 -30.00
CA VAL A 175 -0.66 2.85 -28.61
C VAL A 175 -2.16 2.59 -28.57
N VAL A 176 -2.55 1.61 -27.76
CA VAL A 176 -3.91 1.07 -27.69
C VAL A 176 -4.69 1.61 -26.51
N LEU A 177 -4.07 1.67 -25.34
CA LEU A 177 -4.66 2.14 -24.08
C LEU A 177 -3.58 2.90 -23.32
N ILE A 178 -3.94 4.02 -22.72
CA ILE A 178 -3.10 4.73 -21.76
C ILE A 178 -3.80 4.66 -20.41
N GLU A 179 -3.15 4.05 -19.42
CA GLU A 179 -3.69 4.06 -18.06
C GLU A 179 -3.70 5.50 -17.53
N PRO A 180 -4.72 5.92 -16.77
CA PRO A 180 -4.76 7.25 -16.18
C PRO A 180 -3.51 7.41 -15.31
N PRO A 181 -2.58 8.31 -15.64
CA PRO A 181 -1.42 8.49 -14.81
C PRO A 181 -1.87 9.18 -13.51
N ASP A 182 -1.22 8.83 -12.39
CA ASP A 182 -1.43 9.51 -11.10
C ASP A 182 -0.76 10.89 -11.14
N LEU A 183 -1.35 11.79 -11.93
CA LEU A 183 -0.86 13.15 -12.12
C LEU A 183 -1.69 14.11 -11.27
N PRO A 184 -1.04 15.10 -10.64
CA PRO A 184 -1.75 16.17 -9.98
C PRO A 184 -2.63 16.91 -10.99
N ALA A 185 -3.83 17.30 -10.55
CA ALA A 185 -4.75 18.09 -11.36
C ALA A 185 -4.05 19.37 -11.89
N PRO A 186 -4.43 19.88 -13.07
CA PRO A 186 -3.90 21.14 -13.58
C PRO A 186 -4.07 22.27 -12.55
N GLY A 187 -2.99 22.99 -12.26
CA GLY A 187 -2.98 24.11 -11.30
C GLY A 187 -2.71 23.71 -9.84
N THR A 188 -2.59 22.42 -9.53
CA THR A 188 -2.11 21.96 -8.21
C THR A 188 -0.63 22.30 -8.05
N ILE A 189 -0.25 22.82 -6.87
CA ILE A 189 1.15 23.03 -6.51
C ILE A 189 1.85 21.67 -6.46
N VAL A 190 2.95 21.53 -7.19
CA VAL A 190 3.75 20.31 -7.20
C VAL A 190 5.06 20.56 -6.49
N PHE A 191 5.47 19.56 -5.72
CA PHE A 191 6.66 19.59 -4.90
C PHE A 191 7.71 18.63 -5.50
N PRO A 192 8.63 19.12 -6.34
CA PRO A 192 9.60 18.29 -7.05
C PRO A 192 10.68 17.68 -6.15
N ALA A 193 10.81 18.15 -4.91
CA ALA A 193 11.81 17.65 -3.97
C ALA A 193 11.13 17.07 -2.74
N ARG A 194 11.79 16.09 -2.13
CA ARG A 194 11.38 15.51 -0.85
C ARG A 194 12.57 15.46 0.09
N VAL A 195 12.33 15.81 1.34
CA VAL A 195 13.29 15.60 2.43
C VAL A 195 12.66 14.84 3.57
N ARG A 196 13.49 14.14 4.34
CA ARG A 196 13.17 13.66 5.67
C ARG A 196 13.77 14.62 6.69
N LEU A 197 12.95 15.07 7.61
CA LEU A 197 13.39 15.77 8.82
C LEU A 197 13.41 14.74 9.95
N SER A 198 14.60 14.43 10.44
CA SER A 198 14.77 13.64 11.66
C SER A 198 14.93 14.60 12.83
N LEU A 199 14.05 14.49 13.82
CA LEU A 199 14.09 15.31 15.02
C LEU A 199 14.96 14.62 16.08
N PRO A 200 15.52 15.39 17.03
CA PRO A 200 16.20 14.81 18.18
C PRO A 200 15.33 13.81 18.94
N ALA A 201 15.97 12.77 19.44
CA ALA A 201 15.29 11.70 20.15
C ALA A 201 14.77 12.18 21.51
N ILE A 202 13.62 11.65 21.92
CA ILE A 202 13.03 11.94 23.23
C ILE A 202 13.15 10.71 24.10
N LEU A 203 13.73 10.85 25.29
CA LEU A 203 13.87 9.78 26.27
C LEU A 203 12.72 9.83 27.25
N LEU A 204 12.00 8.72 27.41
CA LEU A 204 10.87 8.57 28.30
C LEU A 204 11.15 7.48 29.32
N GLU A 205 10.77 7.70 30.58
CA GLU A 205 10.74 6.64 31.58
C GLU A 205 9.58 5.70 31.30
N VAL A 206 9.80 4.38 31.44
CA VAL A 206 8.76 3.37 31.27
C VAL A 206 8.40 2.68 32.58
N ASP A 207 7.18 2.16 32.62
CA ASP A 207 6.66 1.37 33.73
C ASP A 207 7.40 0.03 33.90
N GLU A 208 7.02 -0.73 34.92
CA GLU A 208 7.61 -2.04 35.21
C GLU A 208 7.48 -3.05 34.06
N SER A 209 6.52 -2.85 33.15
CA SER A 209 6.36 -3.69 31.97
C SER A 209 7.44 -3.43 30.92
N GLY A 210 8.13 -2.29 30.99
CA GLY A 210 9.13 -1.87 30.02
C GLY A 210 8.53 -1.40 28.69
N HIS A 211 7.20 -1.34 28.58
CA HIS A 211 6.51 -1.12 27.29
C HIS A 211 5.61 0.11 27.25
N GLN A 212 5.30 0.73 28.39
CA GLN A 212 4.46 1.93 28.45
C GLN A 212 5.21 3.05 29.15
N PRO A 213 5.14 4.29 28.64
CA PRO A 213 5.75 5.41 29.32
C PRO A 213 4.98 5.72 30.61
N VAL A 214 5.70 6.08 31.68
CA VAL A 214 5.09 6.46 32.97
C VAL A 214 4.21 7.68 32.81
N GLU A 215 4.69 8.68 32.08
CA GLU A 215 3.91 9.82 31.64
C GLU A 215 3.44 9.60 30.19
N PRO A 216 2.13 9.70 29.90
CA PRO A 216 1.62 9.52 28.55
C PRO A 216 2.29 10.48 27.55
N PHE A 217 2.86 9.92 26.48
CA PHE A 217 3.43 10.70 25.39
C PHE A 217 2.36 11.08 24.37
N ASP A 218 2.14 12.39 24.21
CA ASP A 218 1.17 12.93 23.25
C ASP A 218 1.85 13.26 21.90
N GLU A 219 1.76 12.31 20.97
CA GLU A 219 2.29 12.44 19.61
C GLU A 219 1.66 13.60 18.84
N ALA A 220 0.34 13.78 18.99
CA ALA A 220 -0.40 14.82 18.28
C ALA A 220 -0.01 16.21 18.79
N ALA A 221 0.23 16.36 20.09
CA ALA A 221 0.76 17.60 20.64
C ALA A 221 2.18 17.89 20.15
N LEU A 222 3.06 16.87 20.06
CA LEU A 222 4.40 17.04 19.50
C LEU A 222 4.33 17.50 18.03
N GLU A 223 3.53 16.82 17.22
CA GLU A 223 3.33 17.15 15.80
C GLU A 223 2.77 18.57 15.63
N ALA A 224 1.74 18.94 16.40
CA ALA A 224 1.15 20.27 16.34
C ALA A 224 2.16 21.38 16.69
N ARG A 225 2.99 21.18 17.73
CA ARG A 225 4.07 22.12 18.08
C ARG A 225 5.10 22.22 16.96
N PHE A 226 5.49 21.08 16.37
CA PHE A 226 6.44 21.08 15.26
C PHE A 226 5.90 21.84 14.06
N ILE A 227 4.66 21.55 13.64
CA ILE A 227 4.01 22.25 12.52
C ILE A 227 3.93 23.75 12.77
N ALA A 228 3.58 24.16 14.00
CA ALA A 228 3.51 25.58 14.37
C ALA A 228 4.90 26.25 14.31
N GLY A 229 5.93 25.62 14.87
CA GLY A 229 7.30 26.13 14.84
C GLY A 229 7.87 26.18 13.42
N PHE A 230 7.64 25.13 12.63
CA PHE A 230 8.09 25.04 11.24
C PHE A 230 7.44 26.12 10.38
N THR A 231 6.12 26.29 10.50
CA THR A 231 5.38 27.32 9.73
C THR A 231 5.75 28.74 10.16
N HIS A 232 6.19 28.93 11.41
CA HIS A 232 6.74 30.20 11.85
C HIS A 232 8.12 30.47 11.24
N ALA A 233 9.00 29.46 11.18
CA ALA A 233 10.34 29.56 10.60
C ALA A 233 10.31 29.68 9.07
N PHE A 234 9.35 29.01 8.42
CA PHE A 234 9.18 28.97 6.97
C PHE A 234 7.74 29.40 6.61
N PRO A 235 7.47 30.72 6.48
CA PRO A 235 6.11 31.23 6.29
C PRO A 235 5.52 31.00 4.90
N GLU A 236 6.32 30.60 3.90
CA GLU A 236 5.83 30.34 2.54
C GLU A 236 5.15 28.97 2.44
N THR A 237 3.96 28.87 3.01
CA THR A 237 3.17 27.63 3.09
C THR A 237 2.74 27.06 1.74
N ASP A 238 2.86 27.84 0.66
CA ASP A 238 2.65 27.38 -0.72
C ASP A 238 3.89 26.69 -1.31
N ALA A 239 5.03 26.74 -0.62
CA ALA A 239 6.30 26.22 -1.10
C ALA A 239 6.67 24.84 -0.52
N TYR A 240 5.86 24.32 0.42
CA TYR A 240 6.04 22.99 1.01
C TYR A 240 4.72 22.35 1.46
N ARG A 241 4.76 21.03 1.67
CA ARG A 241 3.72 20.24 2.34
C ARG A 241 4.36 19.34 3.38
N LEU A 242 3.95 19.53 4.64
CA LEU A 242 4.32 18.65 5.75
C LEU A 242 3.44 17.39 5.69
N ASN A 243 4.04 16.22 5.60
CA ASN A 243 3.34 14.95 5.75
C ASN A 243 3.22 14.58 7.24
N PRO A 244 2.33 13.66 7.61
CA PRO A 244 2.15 13.24 9.01
C PRO A 244 3.46 12.79 9.66
N MET A 245 3.63 13.16 10.93
CA MET A 245 4.79 12.75 11.72
C MET A 245 4.78 11.23 11.95
N HIS A 246 5.92 10.60 11.70
CA HIS A 246 6.18 9.21 12.06
C HIS A 246 6.98 9.17 13.36
N VAL A 247 6.53 8.33 14.30
CA VAL A 247 7.14 8.19 15.62
C VAL A 247 7.67 6.76 15.77
N GLY A 248 8.99 6.62 15.66
CA GLY A 248 9.68 5.39 16.03
C GLY A 248 9.69 5.21 17.55
N ARG A 249 9.42 4.00 18.03
CA ARG A 249 9.52 3.65 19.46
C ARG A 249 10.53 2.54 19.61
N LEU A 250 11.60 2.82 20.34
CA LEU A 250 12.68 1.87 20.58
C LEU A 250 12.75 1.54 22.07
N TYR A 251 12.73 0.23 22.33
CA TYR A 251 12.79 -0.33 23.66
C TYR A 251 14.22 -0.79 23.93
N PRO A 252 14.70 -0.63 25.17
CA PRO A 252 16.02 -1.13 25.53
C PRO A 252 16.03 -2.66 25.43
N SER A 253 17.23 -3.22 25.26
CA SER A 253 17.42 -4.67 25.42
C SER A 253 17.06 -5.12 26.85
N GLN A 254 16.98 -6.43 27.09
CA GLN A 254 16.78 -6.96 28.44
C GLN A 254 17.83 -6.45 29.46
N HIS A 255 19.01 -6.05 28.98
CA HIS A 255 20.10 -5.53 29.80
C HIS A 255 20.09 -3.99 29.94
N GLY A 256 19.11 -3.30 29.35
CA GLY A 256 19.07 -1.83 29.30
C GLY A 256 19.86 -1.24 28.13
N TRP A 257 20.00 0.09 28.12
CA TRP A 257 20.91 0.82 27.23
C TRP A 257 22.34 0.77 27.77
N PRO A 258 23.34 0.35 26.98
CA PRO A 258 24.72 0.24 27.44
C PRO A 258 25.21 1.53 28.11
N VAL A 259 25.83 1.40 29.28
CA VAL A 259 26.45 2.53 29.97
C VAL A 259 27.93 2.57 29.63
N VAL A 260 28.41 3.73 29.21
CA VAL A 260 29.83 4.00 28.90
C VAL A 260 30.36 5.08 29.83
N GLY A 261 31.63 4.98 30.20
CA GLY A 261 32.24 5.94 31.10
C GLY A 261 33.72 6.19 30.81
N LYS A 262 34.15 7.44 30.97
CA LYS A 262 35.55 7.82 30.78
C LYS A 262 36.46 7.25 31.88
N GLU A 263 35.96 7.16 33.11
CA GLU A 263 36.71 6.64 34.26
C GLU A 263 36.93 5.12 34.22
N ILE A 264 36.12 4.41 33.42
CA ILE A 264 36.18 2.94 33.29
C ILE A 264 36.75 2.49 31.93
N ASP A 265 37.14 3.46 31.09
CA ASP A 265 37.69 3.27 29.74
C ASP A 265 36.90 2.24 28.90
N GLY A 266 35.59 2.47 28.78
CA GLY A 266 34.71 1.64 27.95
C GLY A 266 33.33 1.44 28.55
N TYR A 267 32.81 0.22 28.39
CA TYR A 267 31.47 -0.16 28.84
C TYR A 267 31.46 -0.61 30.30
N LEU A 268 30.43 -0.20 31.02
CA LEU A 268 30.14 -0.71 32.34
C LEU A 268 29.78 -2.19 32.23
N ARG A 269 30.47 -3.02 33.01
CA ARG A 269 30.23 -4.47 33.10
C ARG A 269 29.95 -4.88 34.54
N ASP A 270 29.16 -5.93 34.69
CA ASP A 270 28.93 -6.56 35.98
C ASP A 270 30.09 -7.50 36.37
N THR A 271 29.93 -8.21 37.50
CA THR A 271 30.94 -9.13 38.03
C THR A 271 31.17 -10.37 37.18
N ASP A 272 30.20 -10.73 36.33
CA ASP A 272 30.27 -11.88 35.43
C ASP A 272 30.84 -11.48 34.06
N GLY A 273 31.09 -10.18 33.85
CA GLY A 273 31.65 -9.62 32.62
C GLY A 273 30.60 -9.21 31.59
N GLU A 274 29.31 -9.30 31.93
CA GLU A 274 28.21 -8.92 31.04
C GLU A 274 28.00 -7.41 31.04
N LEU A 275 27.44 -6.88 29.95
CA LEU A 275 27.17 -5.44 29.82
C LEU A 275 26.07 -5.02 30.80
N ARG A 276 26.35 -3.96 31.57
CA ARG A 276 25.38 -3.35 32.46
C ARG A 276 24.79 -2.11 31.80
N GLY A 277 23.51 -2.18 31.46
CA GLY A 277 22.79 -1.07 30.89
C GLY A 277 21.83 -0.38 31.86
N LEU A 278 21.38 0.81 31.44
CA LEU A 278 20.33 1.56 32.10
C LEU A 278 18.98 1.15 31.48
N GLY A 279 18.22 0.34 32.23
CA GLY A 279 16.88 -0.10 31.83
C GLY A 279 15.79 0.93 32.16
N GLY A 280 14.56 0.66 31.72
CA GLY A 280 13.42 1.51 32.04
C GLY A 280 13.39 2.84 31.28
N ILE A 281 13.99 2.88 30.07
CA ILE A 281 14.00 4.07 29.21
C ILE A 281 13.55 3.67 27.81
N MET A 282 12.45 4.26 27.34
CA MET A 282 12.04 4.20 25.93
C MET A 282 12.64 5.39 25.18
N VAL A 283 13.11 5.12 23.96
CA VAL A 283 13.57 6.16 23.03
C VAL A 283 12.49 6.38 21.99
N ILE A 284 12.10 7.63 21.80
CA ILE A 284 11.18 8.07 20.76
C ILE A 284 11.98 8.77 19.67
N GLU A 285 11.77 8.37 18.42
CA GLU A 285 12.41 8.94 17.23
C GLU A 285 11.37 9.59 16.32
N PRO A 286 11.08 10.88 16.50
CA PRO A 286 10.17 11.59 15.63
C PRO A 286 10.86 11.91 14.30
N SER A 287 10.16 11.66 13.20
CA SER A 287 10.57 12.11 11.88
C SER A 287 9.37 12.48 11.04
N LEU A 288 9.54 13.39 10.10
CA LEU A 288 8.51 13.67 9.10
C LEU A 288 9.13 13.77 7.71
N THR A 289 8.33 13.54 6.70
CA THR A 289 8.71 13.85 5.33
C THR A 289 8.07 15.17 4.92
N VAL A 290 8.82 15.98 4.17
CA VAL A 290 8.34 17.24 3.64
C VAL A 290 8.51 17.21 2.14
N ASP A 291 7.41 17.44 1.43
CA ASP A 291 7.46 17.68 0.00
C ASP A 291 7.68 19.18 -0.22
N LEU A 292 8.66 19.55 -1.04
CA LEU A 292 9.18 20.90 -1.18
C LEU A 292 9.22 21.36 -2.63
N THR A 293 9.20 22.68 -2.81
CA THR A 293 9.80 23.32 -3.98
C THR A 293 11.32 23.43 -3.83
N GLU A 294 12.07 23.46 -4.93
CA GLU A 294 13.55 23.57 -4.89
C GLU A 294 14.04 24.78 -4.06
N ARG A 295 13.25 25.87 -4.02
CA ARG A 295 13.58 27.07 -3.24
C ARG A 295 13.70 26.81 -1.74
N ILE A 296 12.88 25.93 -1.18
CA ILE A 296 12.89 25.62 0.26
C ILE A 296 13.97 24.58 0.60
N VAL A 297 14.39 23.76 -0.36
CA VAL A 297 15.46 22.76 -0.15
C VAL A 297 16.73 23.43 0.35
N GLU A 298 17.17 24.49 -0.34
CA GLU A 298 18.38 25.23 0.04
C GLU A 298 18.25 25.88 1.42
N ALA A 299 17.07 26.44 1.72
CA ALA A 299 16.80 27.06 3.02
C ALA A 299 16.84 26.05 4.17
N LEU A 300 16.32 24.84 3.97
CA LEU A 300 16.34 23.77 4.98
C LEU A 300 17.75 23.19 5.19
N GLN A 301 18.64 23.30 4.21
CA GLN A 301 20.01 22.80 4.29
C GLN A 301 21.01 23.82 4.86
N ALA A 302 20.55 25.05 5.16
CA ALA A 302 21.39 26.04 5.82
C ALA A 302 21.77 25.61 7.24
N GLU A 303 22.98 25.96 7.69
CA GLU A 303 23.52 25.59 9.00
C GLU A 303 22.63 26.04 10.17
N ASP A 304 21.93 27.16 10.01
CA ASP A 304 21.06 27.80 10.99
C ASP A 304 19.57 27.69 10.64
N ALA A 305 19.19 26.83 9.68
CA ALA A 305 17.82 26.69 9.16
C ALA A 305 16.76 26.53 10.27
N PHE A 306 17.11 25.89 11.37
CA PHE A 306 16.23 25.61 12.50
C PHE A 306 16.57 26.39 13.77
N ALA A 307 17.41 27.43 13.69
CA ALA A 307 17.78 28.25 14.85
C ALA A 307 16.57 28.92 15.52
N ALA A 308 15.49 29.16 14.76
CA ALA A 308 14.22 29.68 15.27
C ALA A 308 13.33 28.60 15.94
N MET A 309 13.75 27.33 15.96
CA MET A 309 13.02 26.20 16.55
C MET A 309 13.85 25.49 17.66
N PRO A 310 14.30 26.20 18.71
CA PRO A 310 15.20 25.63 19.73
C PRO A 310 14.55 24.53 20.58
N GLU A 311 13.22 24.46 20.62
CA GLU A 311 12.45 23.57 21.49
C GLU A 311 12.58 22.07 21.13
N PHE A 312 13.15 21.74 19.97
CA PHE A 312 13.25 20.37 19.49
C PHE A 312 14.58 19.68 19.77
N ALA A 313 15.53 20.35 20.43
CA ALA A 313 16.74 19.73 20.98
C ALA A 313 16.59 19.61 22.52
N PRO A 314 15.76 18.68 23.02
CA PRO A 314 15.50 18.60 24.45
C PRO A 314 16.80 18.24 25.19
N PRO A 315 17.10 18.90 26.31
CA PRO A 315 18.17 18.43 27.18
C PRO A 315 17.87 17.00 27.67
N GLU A 316 18.92 16.27 28.01
CA GLU A 316 18.78 14.97 28.66
C GLU A 316 17.82 15.08 29.86
N PRO A 317 16.81 14.20 29.98
CA PRO A 317 15.87 14.29 31.08
C PRO A 317 16.56 14.11 32.44
N PRO A 318 16.14 14.84 33.50
CA PRO A 318 16.78 14.77 34.82
C PRO A 318 16.88 13.35 35.38
N PHE A 319 15.86 12.51 35.16
CA PHE A 319 15.84 11.13 35.66
C PHE A 319 16.97 10.26 35.08
N VAL A 320 17.42 10.53 33.84
CA VAL A 320 18.52 9.78 33.23
C VAL A 320 19.84 10.18 33.90
N ALA A 321 20.07 11.48 34.03
CA ALA A 321 21.27 12.03 34.66
C ALA A 321 21.38 11.60 36.13
N GLU A 322 20.29 11.63 36.89
CA GLU A 322 20.25 11.19 38.29
C GLU A 322 20.59 9.69 38.42
N ARG A 323 19.99 8.84 37.59
CA ARG A 323 20.26 7.39 37.63
C ARG A 323 21.66 7.04 37.17
N LEU A 324 22.22 7.76 36.19
CA LEU A 324 23.62 7.60 35.78
C LEU A 324 24.58 8.02 36.89
N ALA A 325 24.28 9.12 37.61
CA ALA A 325 25.07 9.57 38.75
C ALA A 325 25.06 8.54 39.90
N GLU A 326 23.89 7.97 40.22
CA GLU A 326 23.76 6.90 41.22
C GLU A 326 24.54 5.65 40.81
N MET A 327 24.46 5.25 39.54
CA MET A 327 25.24 4.13 39.01
C MET A 327 26.75 4.39 39.09
N ALA A 328 27.19 5.60 38.77
CA ALA A 328 28.59 6.02 38.87
C ALA A 328 29.08 5.99 40.32
N GLU A 329 28.31 6.53 41.26
CA GLU A 329 28.66 6.51 42.69
C GLU A 329 28.74 5.10 43.24
N ALA A 330 27.77 4.24 42.90
CA ALA A 330 27.76 2.84 43.32
C ALA A 330 28.96 2.05 42.77
N TYR A 331 29.43 2.40 41.57
CA TYR A 331 30.57 1.71 40.94
C TYR A 331 31.93 2.25 41.40
N LEU A 332 32.09 3.57 41.46
CA LEU A 332 33.35 4.25 41.77
C LEU A 332 33.59 4.43 43.27
N GLY A 333 32.54 4.32 44.09
CA GLY A 333 32.59 4.55 45.54
C GLY A 333 32.65 6.04 45.94
N HIS A 334 32.42 6.96 45.00
CA HIS A 334 32.30 8.40 45.23
C HIS A 334 31.38 9.04 44.19
N PRO A 335 30.73 10.18 44.49
CA PRO A 335 29.86 10.87 43.54
C PRO A 335 30.62 11.27 42.26
N CYS A 336 30.02 10.98 41.10
CA CYS A 336 30.49 11.49 39.81
C CYS A 336 29.35 11.64 38.78
N PRO A 337 28.67 12.79 38.76
CA PRO A 337 27.46 12.99 37.93
C PRO A 337 27.68 12.94 36.42
N GLU A 338 28.90 13.20 35.93
CA GLU A 338 29.22 13.25 34.49
C GLU A 338 30.11 12.09 34.03
N CYS A 339 30.42 11.15 34.92
CA CYS A 339 31.35 10.06 34.61
C CYS A 339 30.77 9.08 33.59
N PHE A 340 29.47 8.84 33.64
CA PHE A 340 28.76 7.84 32.84
C PHE A 340 27.79 8.50 31.86
N LYS A 341 27.56 7.82 30.73
CA LYS A 341 26.58 8.15 29.70
C LYS A 341 25.92 6.87 29.21
N ILE A 342 24.72 6.98 28.64
CA ILE A 342 24.14 5.88 27.86
C ILE A 342 24.61 5.98 26.41
N GLU A 343 24.89 4.83 25.81
CA GLU A 343 25.05 4.70 24.37
C GLU A 343 23.73 4.18 23.79
N LEU A 344 23.16 4.96 22.88
CA LEU A 344 21.96 4.56 22.14
C LEU A 344 22.44 3.99 20.81
N ASP A 345 22.10 2.74 20.53
CA ASP A 345 22.37 2.09 19.23
C ASP A 345 21.37 2.54 18.16
N VAL A 346 21.12 3.86 18.12
CA VAL A 346 20.14 4.52 17.27
C VAL A 346 20.75 5.83 16.82
N ALA A 347 20.46 6.24 15.59
CA ALA A 347 20.99 7.45 15.00
C ALA A 347 20.29 8.69 15.60
N THR A 348 20.59 8.98 16.87
CA THR A 348 20.16 10.22 17.51
C THR A 348 20.86 11.40 16.83
N VAL A 349 20.13 12.50 16.76
CA VAL A 349 20.61 13.76 16.18
C VAL A 349 20.55 14.82 17.27
N ASP A 350 21.62 15.61 17.41
CA ASP A 350 21.68 16.68 18.41
C ASP A 350 20.77 17.87 18.05
N GLY A 351 20.33 17.94 16.79
CA GLY A 351 19.40 18.93 16.25
C GLY A 351 18.63 18.36 15.06
N ILE A 352 17.69 19.13 14.50
CA ILE A 352 16.91 18.67 13.34
C ILE A 352 17.86 18.40 12.18
N ARG A 353 17.87 17.15 11.70
CA ARG A 353 18.68 16.72 10.56
C ARG A 353 17.82 16.64 9.31
N VAL A 354 18.33 17.18 8.21
CA VAL A 354 17.69 17.13 6.89
C VAL A 354 18.39 16.09 6.02
N GLU A 355 17.63 15.14 5.50
CA GLU A 355 18.09 14.14 4.53
C GLU A 355 17.28 14.30 3.25
N ARG A 356 17.96 14.44 2.09
CA ARG A 356 17.29 14.49 0.79
C ARG A 356 16.87 13.07 0.41
N LEU A 357 15.60 12.90 0.08
CA LEU A 357 15.05 11.64 -0.43
C LEU A 357 14.89 11.73 -1.94
N ASP A 358 14.66 10.58 -2.57
CA ASP A 358 14.26 10.53 -3.97
C ASP A 358 12.97 11.34 -4.17
N ALA A 359 12.93 12.10 -5.26
CA ALA A 359 11.74 12.84 -5.65
C ALA A 359 10.57 11.88 -5.88
N PRO A 360 9.32 12.31 -5.61
CA PRO A 360 8.16 11.54 -6.04
C PRO A 360 8.20 11.35 -7.56
N SER A 361 8.16 10.10 -7.99
CA SER A 361 8.23 9.74 -9.40
C SER A 361 6.84 9.50 -9.97
N PHE A 362 6.59 9.96 -11.20
CA PHE A 362 5.30 9.84 -11.87
C PHE A 362 5.33 8.69 -12.87
N LEU A 363 4.44 7.72 -12.68
CA LEU A 363 4.33 6.56 -13.56
C LEU A 363 3.28 6.82 -14.65
N LEU A 364 3.65 6.49 -15.88
CA LEU A 364 2.74 6.44 -17.01
C LEU A 364 2.82 5.04 -17.62
N SER A 365 1.72 4.31 -17.50
CA SER A 365 1.57 2.98 -18.08
C SER A 365 0.70 3.07 -19.34
N TYR A 366 1.12 2.38 -20.39
CA TYR A 366 0.35 2.30 -21.62
C TYR A 366 0.62 1.00 -22.37
N TYR A 367 -0.33 0.62 -23.21
CA TYR A 367 -0.31 -0.62 -23.97
C TYR A 367 0.08 -0.32 -25.42
N ARG A 368 1.14 -0.96 -25.92
CA ARG A 368 1.66 -0.74 -27.28
C ARG A 368 1.66 -2.04 -28.09
N ILE A 369 1.30 -1.94 -29.35
CA ILE A 369 1.32 -3.04 -30.32
C ILE A 369 2.76 -3.41 -30.64
N LEU A 370 3.04 -4.70 -30.64
CA LEU A 370 4.37 -5.20 -31.00
C LEU A 370 4.59 -5.17 -32.51
N PRO A 371 5.80 -4.78 -32.98
CA PRO A 371 6.13 -4.88 -34.40
C PRO A 371 6.09 -6.35 -34.85
N GLN A 372 5.47 -6.60 -36.01
CA GLN A 372 5.35 -7.93 -36.62
C GLN A 372 6.63 -8.37 -37.35
#